data_AF-A0A7S2BMZ0-F1
#
_entry.id   AF-A0A7S2BMZ0-F1
#
_cell.length_a   1.000
_cell.length_b   1.000
_cell.length_c   1.000
_cell.angle_alpha   90.00
_cell.angle_beta   90.00
_cell.angle_gamma   90.00
#
_symmetry.space_group_name_H-M   'P 1'
#
loop_
_entity.id
_entity.type
_entity.pdbx_description
1 polymer ?
#
loop_
_entity_poly.entity_id
_entity_poly.type
_entity_poly.pdbx_seq_one_letter_code
_entity_poly.pdbx_strand_id
1 'polypeptide(L)'
;ASGIRRPSLNAPDMFKMRNQMLWSDVVLALLTLFVVITAGVLRFHSGECHKAGVATQGKVCSHPTLFWLGRGTLESWMQHPYAITLIRRCTIAVPLCACILVELWYARLLLKRERWRLKDVLLYWVVATLTGCLSGLVGIGGGLIFSPFFLVSGVHPSVAVATSSTCVIFTSASTSLQYLFTDRIIVSLTLVYGSISLFASYVGTSFVHFLEERFWGKKSYVSAIVLVGVFISTVLSIVKLACMASAH
;
A
#
# COMPACT_ATOMS: atom_id res chain seq x y z
N ALA A 1 -13.10 -26.16 17.38
CA ALA A 1 -13.93 -25.36 18.29
C ALA A 1 -13.08 -24.28 18.96
N SER A 2 -13.09 -23.07 18.39
CA SER A 2 -12.56 -21.85 19.01
C SER A 2 -13.18 -20.64 18.29
N GLY A 3 -14.52 -20.62 18.28
CA GLY A 3 -15.28 -19.51 17.73
C GLY A 3 -14.93 -18.24 18.49
N ILE A 4 -14.40 -17.26 17.77
CA ILE A 4 -14.29 -15.87 18.24
C ILE A 4 -15.71 -15.45 18.60
N ARG A 5 -16.02 -15.41 19.90
CA ARG A 5 -17.32 -15.00 20.42
C ARG A 5 -17.43 -13.49 20.21
N ARG A 6 -17.84 -13.06 19.01
CA ARG A 6 -18.21 -11.68 18.72
C ARG A 6 -19.61 -11.41 19.26
N PRO A 7 -19.89 -10.20 19.78
CA PRO A 7 -21.26 -9.81 20.13
C PRO A 7 -22.14 -9.93 18.88
N SER A 8 -23.36 -10.46 19.03
CA SER A 8 -24.34 -10.51 17.95
C SER A 8 -24.73 -9.08 17.58
N LEU A 9 -24.11 -8.52 16.55
CA LEU A 9 -24.54 -7.23 16.02
C LEU A 9 -25.84 -7.42 15.25
N ASN A 10 -26.91 -6.81 15.73
CA ASN A 10 -28.18 -6.74 15.02
C ASN A 10 -28.01 -5.80 13.80
N ALA A 11 -28.74 -6.06 12.70
CA ALA A 11 -28.73 -5.24 11.48
C ALA A 11 -28.80 -3.70 11.69
N PRO A 12 -29.56 -3.15 12.67
CA PRO A 12 -29.53 -1.71 12.97
C PRO A 12 -28.19 -1.18 13.49
N ASP A 13 -27.37 -1.99 14.18
CA ASP A 13 -26.05 -1.56 14.70
C ASP A 13 -24.99 -1.47 13.59
N MET A 14 -25.13 -2.28 12.54
CA MET A 14 -24.27 -2.23 11.36
C MET A 14 -24.43 -0.91 10.59
N PHE A 15 -25.64 -0.35 10.56
CA PHE A 15 -25.91 0.94 9.91
C PHE A 15 -25.31 2.12 10.69
N LYS A 16 -25.16 1.99 12.02
CA LYS A 16 -24.58 3.01 12.90
C LYS A 16 -23.05 3.09 12.81
N MET A 17 -22.38 2.02 12.39
CA MET A 17 -20.94 2.03 12.04
C MET A 17 -20.65 2.70 10.68
N ARG A 18 -21.66 2.93 9.85
CA ARG A 18 -21.51 3.51 8.50
C ARG A 18 -21.07 4.99 8.50
N ASN A 19 -21.07 5.64 9.66
CA ASN A 19 -20.73 7.06 9.83
C ASN A 19 -19.41 7.34 10.59
N GLN A 20 -18.55 6.34 10.79
CA GLN A 20 -17.31 6.50 11.55
C GLN A 20 -16.04 6.11 10.78
N MET A 21 -15.92 6.52 9.51
CA MET A 21 -14.58 6.89 9.06
C MET A 21 -14.35 8.28 9.64
N LEU A 22 -13.76 8.34 10.84
CA LEU A 22 -13.58 9.60 11.54
C LEU A 22 -12.67 10.45 10.66
N TRP A 23 -13.02 11.71 10.38
CA TRP A 23 -12.21 12.59 9.52
C TRP A 23 -10.72 12.61 9.93
N SER A 24 -10.44 12.38 11.22
CA SER A 24 -9.09 12.18 11.75
C SER A 24 -8.34 11.01 11.12
N ASP A 25 -9.00 9.88 10.82
CA ASP A 25 -8.40 8.69 10.23
C ASP A 25 -7.96 8.97 8.78
N VAL A 26 -8.80 9.68 8.03
CA VAL A 26 -8.47 10.14 6.67
C VAL A 26 -7.28 11.10 6.70
N VAL A 27 -7.31 12.09 7.60
CA VAL A 27 -6.21 13.04 7.76
C VAL A 27 -4.92 12.33 8.15
N LEU A 28 -4.97 11.39 9.10
CA LEU A 28 -3.80 10.62 9.52
C LEU A 28 -3.22 9.77 8.39
N ALA A 29 -4.08 9.12 7.59
CA ALA A 29 -3.66 8.38 6.41
C ALA A 29 -2.98 9.27 5.37
N LEU A 30 -3.59 10.42 5.04
CA LEU A 30 -3.02 11.38 4.08
C LEU A 30 -1.70 11.97 4.56
N LEU A 31 -1.58 12.30 5.85
CA LEU A 31 -0.34 12.77 6.45
C LEU A 31 0.76 11.70 6.39
N THR A 32 0.43 10.46 6.73
CA THR A 32 1.38 9.34 6.66
C THR A 32 1.86 9.13 5.22
N LEU A 33 0.95 9.19 4.24
CA LEU A 33 1.29 9.11 2.82
C LEU A 33 2.18 10.26 2.38
N PHE A 34 1.88 11.49 2.79
CA PHE A 34 2.71 12.65 2.48
C PHE A 34 4.14 12.47 3.01
N VAL A 35 4.29 12.00 4.25
CA VAL A 35 5.61 11.70 4.84
C VAL A 35 6.35 10.61 4.04
N VAL A 36 5.68 9.51 3.69
CA VAL A 36 6.28 8.42 2.92
C VAL A 36 6.72 8.89 1.53
N ILE A 37 5.86 9.62 0.81
CA ILE A 37 6.14 10.11 -0.54
C ILE A 37 7.29 11.12 -0.54
N THR A 38 7.22 12.14 0.31
CA THR A 38 8.26 13.18 0.37
C THR A 38 9.61 12.62 0.82
N ALA A 39 9.63 11.71 1.80
CA ALA A 39 10.86 11.02 2.20
C ALA A 39 11.41 10.13 1.09
N GLY A 40 10.56 9.42 0.36
CA GLY A 40 10.94 8.60 -0.79
C GLY A 40 11.56 9.42 -1.92
N VAL A 41 10.91 10.52 -2.30
CA VAL A 41 11.39 11.46 -3.33
C VAL A 41 12.72 12.12 -2.90
N LEU A 42 12.82 12.56 -1.63
CA LEU A 42 14.07 13.14 -1.12
C LEU A 42 15.21 12.13 -1.11
N ARG A 43 14.96 10.90 -0.64
CA ARG A 43 15.94 9.80 -0.62
C ARG A 43 16.45 9.51 -2.02
N PHE A 44 15.57 9.58 -3.01
CA PHE A 44 15.92 9.37 -4.39
C PHE A 44 16.84 10.45 -4.95
N HIS A 45 16.38 11.70 -4.93
CA HIS A 45 17.11 12.83 -5.53
C HIS A 45 18.41 13.13 -4.80
N SER A 46 18.47 12.93 -3.47
CA SER A 46 19.74 13.02 -2.72
C SER A 46 20.75 11.97 -3.16
N GLY A 47 20.29 10.74 -3.47
CA GLY A 47 21.14 9.67 -3.99
C GLY A 47 21.69 9.95 -5.38
N GLU A 48 20.85 10.47 -6.29
CA GLU A 48 21.28 10.82 -7.65
C GLU A 48 22.17 12.06 -7.67
N CYS A 49 21.87 13.06 -6.83
CA CYS A 49 22.69 14.26 -6.63
C CYS A 49 24.10 13.90 -6.10
N HIS A 50 24.22 12.95 -5.18
CA HIS A 50 25.51 12.49 -4.67
C HIS A 50 26.37 11.77 -5.73
N LYS A 51 25.74 11.08 -6.68
CA LYS A 51 26.42 10.39 -7.78
C LYS A 51 26.73 11.33 -8.96
N ALA A 52 26.11 12.50 -9.02
CA ALA A 52 26.27 13.43 -10.13
C ALA A 52 27.69 14.00 -10.14
N GLY A 53 28.28 14.13 -11.34
CA GLY A 53 29.55 14.83 -11.50
C GLY A 53 29.39 16.35 -11.37
N VAL A 54 30.51 17.04 -11.13
CA VAL A 54 30.56 18.51 -10.88
C VAL A 54 29.83 19.33 -11.96
N ALA A 55 29.85 18.89 -13.22
CA ALA A 55 29.22 19.59 -14.34
C ALA A 55 27.68 19.47 -14.38
N THR A 56 27.09 18.42 -13.80
CA THR A 56 25.64 18.16 -13.84
C THR A 56 24.96 18.29 -12.48
N GLN A 57 25.75 18.41 -11.40
CA GLN A 57 25.29 18.47 -10.02
C GLN A 57 24.21 19.54 -9.81
N GLY A 58 24.42 20.77 -10.28
CA GLY A 58 23.42 21.85 -10.12
C GLY A 58 22.04 21.48 -10.69
N LYS A 59 21.98 20.87 -11.89
CA LYS A 59 20.70 20.48 -12.52
C LYS A 59 20.03 19.29 -11.83
N VAL A 60 20.81 18.30 -11.40
CA VAL A 60 20.28 17.08 -10.76
C VAL A 60 19.82 17.37 -9.33
N CYS A 61 20.54 18.22 -8.60
CA CYS A 61 20.25 18.57 -7.21
C CYS A 61 19.11 19.59 -7.08
N SER A 62 18.81 20.36 -8.13
CA SER A 62 17.71 21.34 -8.16
C SER A 62 16.48 20.85 -8.92
N HIS A 63 16.06 19.59 -8.70
CA HIS A 63 14.92 19.02 -9.41
C HIS A 63 13.59 19.74 -9.05
N PRO A 64 12.71 20.08 -10.02
CA PRO A 64 11.44 20.78 -9.73
C PRO A 64 10.53 20.07 -8.73
N THR A 65 10.63 18.75 -8.61
CA THR A 65 9.83 17.95 -7.67
C THR A 65 10.26 18.14 -6.20
N LEU A 66 11.41 18.79 -5.95
CA LEU A 66 11.86 19.23 -4.62
C LEU A 66 11.42 20.66 -4.27
N PHE A 67 10.37 21.19 -4.93
CA PHE A 67 9.87 22.55 -4.70
C PHE A 67 9.61 22.89 -3.21
N TRP A 68 9.27 21.89 -2.40
CA TRP A 68 8.99 22.03 -0.96
C TRP A 68 10.25 22.21 -0.10
N LEU A 69 11.44 21.83 -0.59
CA LEU A 69 12.70 21.91 0.16
C LEU A 69 13.39 23.28 -0.01
N GLY A 70 12.91 24.11 -0.95
CA GLY A 70 13.56 25.36 -1.35
C GLY A 70 14.68 25.14 -2.37
N ARG A 71 14.91 26.15 -3.23
CA ARG A 71 15.96 26.07 -4.27
C ARG A 71 17.34 26.09 -3.62
N GLY A 72 18.22 25.16 -4.02
CA GLY A 72 19.62 25.11 -3.59
C GLY A 72 19.88 24.47 -2.22
N THR A 73 18.84 24.12 -1.44
CA THR A 73 19.00 23.49 -0.12
C THR A 73 19.73 22.15 -0.20
N LEU A 74 19.36 21.31 -1.17
CA LEU A 74 19.99 20.00 -1.35
C LEU A 74 21.46 20.13 -1.77
N GLU A 75 21.76 21.10 -2.63
CA GLU A 75 23.12 21.38 -3.09
C GLU A 75 24.01 21.86 -1.93
N SER A 76 23.51 22.75 -1.07
CA SER A 76 24.21 23.18 0.14
C SER A 76 24.48 22.00 1.09
N TRP A 77 23.51 21.11 1.28
CA TRP A 77 23.70 19.94 2.14
C TRP A 77 24.76 19.00 1.60
N MET A 78 24.86 18.81 0.28
CA MET A 78 25.85 17.91 -0.33
C MET A 78 27.29 18.40 -0.22
N GLN A 79 27.53 19.64 0.22
CA GLN A 79 28.88 20.11 0.56
C GLN A 79 29.46 19.39 1.78
N HIS A 80 28.60 18.82 2.65
CA HIS A 80 29.01 18.10 3.83
C HIS A 80 29.08 16.58 3.58
N PRO A 81 30.21 15.91 3.92
CA PRO A 81 30.39 14.48 3.63
C PRO A 81 29.44 13.56 4.41
N TYR A 82 28.89 14.03 5.54
CA TYR A 82 27.93 13.29 6.37
C TYR A 82 26.47 13.49 5.95
N ALA A 83 26.16 14.47 5.10
CA ALA A 83 24.78 14.82 4.76
C ALA A 83 24.04 13.68 4.07
N ILE A 84 24.67 12.99 3.11
CA ILE A 84 24.03 11.86 2.40
C ILE A 84 23.65 10.71 3.35
N THR A 85 24.53 10.39 4.30
CA THR A 85 24.27 9.33 5.29
C THR A 85 23.15 9.74 6.23
N LEU A 86 23.14 11.00 6.66
CA LEU A 86 22.08 11.54 7.50
C LEU A 86 20.73 11.56 6.78
N ILE A 87 20.67 12.10 5.56
CA ILE A 87 19.44 12.15 4.74
C ILE A 87 18.91 10.73 4.50
N ARG A 88 19.77 9.77 4.15
CA ARG A 88 19.36 8.37 3.95
C ARG A 88 18.80 7.75 5.23
N ARG A 89 19.43 7.99 6.39
CA ARG A 89 18.93 7.50 7.68
C ARG A 89 17.60 8.15 8.05
N CYS A 90 17.49 9.47 7.92
CA CYS A 90 16.27 10.22 8.25
C CYS A 90 15.09 9.84 7.34
N THR A 91 15.31 9.75 6.02
CA THR A 91 14.26 9.39 5.06
C THR A 91 13.73 7.96 5.20
N ILE A 92 14.46 7.08 5.89
CA ILE A 92 13.99 5.73 6.24
C ILE A 92 13.37 5.73 7.64
N ALA A 93 14.05 6.34 8.62
CA ALA A 93 13.60 6.32 10.01
C ALA A 93 12.30 7.10 10.22
N VAL A 94 12.15 8.28 9.61
CA VAL A 94 10.97 9.14 9.82
C VAL A 94 9.67 8.45 9.38
N PRO A 95 9.55 7.89 8.15
CA PRO A 95 8.34 7.16 7.76
C PRO A 95 8.08 5.92 8.63
N LEU A 96 9.13 5.16 8.99
CA LEU A 96 8.97 3.99 9.85
C LEU A 96 8.46 4.37 11.24
N CYS A 97 9.03 5.39 11.86
CA CYS A 97 8.56 5.91 13.13
C CYS A 97 7.12 6.42 13.04
N ALA A 98 6.77 7.15 11.99
CA ALA A 98 5.41 7.62 11.78
C ALA A 98 4.41 6.45 11.69
N CYS A 99 4.69 5.43 10.87
CA CYS A 99 3.85 4.25 10.76
C CYS A 99 3.71 3.51 12.10
N ILE A 100 4.82 3.27 12.81
CA ILE A 100 4.82 2.60 14.11
C ILE A 100 4.01 3.38 15.16
N LEU A 101 4.13 4.72 15.17
CA LEU A 101 3.37 5.57 16.09
C LEU A 101 1.86 5.50 15.81
N VAL A 102 1.47 5.52 14.53
CA VAL A 102 0.07 5.35 14.10
C VAL A 102 -0.46 3.98 14.48
N GLU A 103 0.29 2.92 14.21
CA GLU A 103 -0.06 1.56 14.59
C GLU A 103 -0.25 1.45 16.11
N LEU A 104 0.73 1.91 16.90
CA LEU A 104 0.68 1.92 18.36
C LEU A 104 -0.51 2.70 18.90
N TRP A 105 -0.86 3.82 18.27
CA TRP A 105 -2.02 4.62 18.62
C TRP A 105 -3.32 3.81 18.46
N TYR A 106 -3.53 3.18 17.30
CA TYR A 106 -4.70 2.34 17.06
C TYR A 106 -4.72 1.08 17.92
N ALA A 107 -3.57 0.45 18.16
CA ALA A 107 -3.48 -0.69 19.08
C ALA A 107 -3.93 -0.30 20.49
N ARG A 108 -3.48 0.86 21.01
CA ARG A 108 -3.92 1.38 22.31
C ARG A 108 -5.42 1.67 22.32
N LEU A 109 -5.96 2.21 21.23
CA LEU A 109 -7.38 2.48 21.08
C LEU A 109 -8.21 1.19 21.12
N LEU A 110 -7.81 0.16 20.36
CA LEU A 110 -8.48 -1.14 20.29
C LEU A 110 -8.44 -1.92 21.60
N LEU A 111 -7.32 -1.87 22.33
CA LEU A 111 -7.19 -2.51 23.63
C LEU A 111 -8.05 -1.83 24.70
N LYS A 112 -8.09 -0.48 24.70
CA LYS A 112 -8.79 0.29 25.74
C LYS A 112 -10.29 0.44 25.50
N ARG A 113 -10.72 0.69 24.26
CA ARG A 113 -12.14 0.96 23.93
C ARG A 113 -12.91 -0.27 23.48
N GLU A 114 -12.30 -1.07 22.61
CA GLU A 114 -12.96 -2.21 21.96
C GLU A 114 -12.68 -3.55 22.65
N ARG A 115 -11.92 -3.56 23.76
CA ARG A 115 -11.56 -4.75 24.55
C ARG A 115 -10.95 -5.90 23.71
N TRP A 116 -10.15 -5.58 22.70
CA TRP A 116 -9.43 -6.59 21.93
C TRP A 116 -8.37 -7.29 22.79
N ARG A 117 -8.05 -8.55 22.47
CA ARG A 117 -6.94 -9.25 23.14
C ARG A 117 -5.63 -8.86 22.48
N LEU A 118 -4.56 -8.76 23.28
CA LEU A 118 -3.21 -8.46 22.78
C LEU A 118 -2.76 -9.40 21.66
N LYS A 119 -3.12 -10.69 21.73
CA LYS A 119 -2.80 -11.69 20.71
C LYS A 119 -3.42 -11.36 19.35
N ASP A 120 -4.65 -10.88 19.34
CA ASP A 120 -5.36 -10.55 18.11
C ASP A 120 -4.73 -9.31 17.45
N VAL A 121 -4.42 -8.27 18.25
CA VAL A 121 -3.74 -7.06 17.76
C VAL A 121 -2.36 -7.39 17.19
N LEU A 122 -1.56 -8.19 17.91
CA LEU A 122 -0.23 -8.59 17.48
C LEU A 122 -0.28 -9.40 16.17
N LEU A 123 -1.25 -10.31 16.03
CA LEU A 123 -1.45 -11.08 14.81
C LEU A 123 -1.74 -10.17 13.61
N TYR A 124 -2.63 -9.20 13.78
CA TYR A 124 -2.97 -8.25 12.71
C TYR A 124 -1.77 -7.40 12.29
N TRP A 125 -0.95 -6.94 13.24
CA TRP A 125 0.28 -6.21 12.95
C TRP A 125 1.29 -7.04 12.17
N VAL A 126 1.57 -8.28 12.61
CA VAL A 126 2.52 -9.16 11.92
C VAL A 126 2.04 -9.42 10.49
N VAL A 127 0.75 -9.70 10.30
CA VAL A 127 0.19 -9.91 8.97
C VAL A 127 0.23 -8.64 8.12
N ALA A 128 -0.06 -7.47 8.69
CA ALA A 128 0.02 -6.19 7.99
C ALA A 128 1.45 -5.88 7.52
N THR A 129 2.45 -6.09 8.39
CA THR A 129 3.87 -5.89 8.05
C THR A 129 4.34 -6.87 6.99
N LEU A 130 4.03 -8.16 7.13
CA LEU A 130 4.37 -9.18 6.12
C LEU A 130 3.71 -8.88 4.78
N THR A 131 2.43 -8.55 4.79
CA THR A 131 1.67 -8.16 3.59
C THR A 131 2.26 -6.91 2.95
N GLY A 132 2.64 -5.91 3.75
CA GLY A 132 3.29 -4.69 3.29
C GLY A 132 4.61 -5.00 2.58
N CYS A 133 5.49 -5.77 3.22
CA CYS A 133 6.77 -6.20 2.62
C CYS A 133 6.55 -6.98 1.32
N LEU A 134 5.66 -7.97 1.31
CA LEU A 134 5.35 -8.74 0.11
C LEU A 134 4.73 -7.87 -0.99
N SER A 135 3.85 -6.93 -0.64
CA SER A 135 3.24 -6.02 -1.59
C SER A 135 4.25 -5.07 -2.22
N GLY A 136 5.25 -4.62 -1.46
CA GLY A 136 6.35 -3.79 -1.97
C GLY A 136 7.32 -4.56 -2.89
N LEU A 137 7.55 -5.85 -2.62
CA LEU A 137 8.40 -6.70 -3.45
C LEU A 137 7.73 -7.15 -4.75
N VAL A 138 6.46 -7.56 -4.67
CA VAL A 138 5.72 -8.13 -5.80
C VAL A 138 4.98 -7.05 -6.62
N GLY A 139 4.69 -5.89 -6.01
CA GLY A 139 4.07 -4.75 -6.69
C GLY A 139 2.57 -4.92 -6.98
N ILE A 140 1.89 -5.91 -6.39
CA ILE A 140 0.49 -6.25 -6.71
C ILE A 140 -0.54 -5.39 -5.94
N GLY A 141 -0.11 -4.61 -4.94
CA GLY A 141 -1.01 -3.94 -4.00
C GLY A 141 -1.64 -4.98 -3.05
N GLY A 142 -1.41 -4.86 -1.74
CA GLY A 142 -1.64 -5.93 -0.75
C GLY A 142 -3.09 -6.46 -0.58
N GLY A 143 -4.05 -6.03 -1.40
CA GLY A 143 -5.47 -6.41 -1.32
C GLY A 143 -5.73 -7.91 -1.51
N LEU A 144 -4.91 -8.60 -2.30
CA LEU A 144 -5.01 -10.06 -2.47
C LEU A 144 -4.75 -10.83 -1.18
N ILE A 145 -3.97 -10.27 -0.25
CA ILE A 145 -3.65 -10.90 1.04
C ILE A 145 -4.62 -10.41 2.12
N PHE A 146 -4.94 -9.12 2.15
CA PHE A 146 -5.87 -8.56 3.13
C PHE A 146 -7.29 -9.11 3.01
N SER A 147 -7.81 -9.28 1.78
CA SER A 147 -9.16 -9.78 1.54
C SER A 147 -9.41 -11.17 2.17
N PRO A 148 -8.63 -12.23 1.84
CA PRO A 148 -8.83 -13.54 2.47
C PRO A 148 -8.51 -13.54 3.96
N PHE A 149 -7.52 -12.76 4.41
CA PHE A 149 -7.18 -12.66 5.84
C PHE A 149 -8.36 -12.14 6.68
N PHE A 150 -9.04 -11.09 6.22
CA PHE A 150 -10.21 -10.56 6.91
C PHE A 150 -11.39 -11.54 6.91
N LEU A 151 -11.59 -12.27 5.81
CA LEU A 151 -12.63 -13.31 5.74
C LEU A 151 -12.37 -14.48 6.69
N VAL A 152 -11.14 -15.00 6.74
CA VAL A 152 -10.73 -16.07 7.69
C VAL A 152 -10.84 -15.59 9.13
N SER A 153 -10.56 -14.30 9.38
CA SER A 153 -10.73 -13.69 10.69
C SER A 153 -12.20 -13.48 11.10
N GLY A 154 -13.17 -13.77 10.21
CA GLY A 154 -14.60 -13.63 10.48
C GLY A 154 -15.11 -12.19 10.41
N VAL A 155 -14.47 -11.31 9.64
CA VAL A 155 -14.98 -9.96 9.33
C VAL A 155 -16.07 -10.08 8.25
N HIS A 156 -17.11 -9.25 8.36
CA HIS A 156 -18.19 -9.25 7.37
C HIS A 156 -17.64 -8.97 5.95
N PRO A 157 -18.03 -9.75 4.92
CA PRO A 157 -17.45 -9.63 3.58
C PRO A 157 -17.51 -8.22 2.99
N SER A 158 -18.59 -7.46 3.23
CA SER A 158 -18.69 -6.09 2.71
C SER A 158 -17.63 -5.14 3.29
N VAL A 159 -17.31 -5.29 4.58
CA VAL A 159 -16.30 -4.46 5.28
C VAL A 159 -14.89 -4.89 4.90
N ALA A 160 -14.67 -6.20 4.77
CA ALA A 160 -13.40 -6.76 4.34
C ALA A 160 -13.00 -6.26 2.95
N VAL A 161 -13.94 -6.34 1.99
CA VAL A 161 -13.72 -5.84 0.62
C VAL A 161 -13.48 -4.33 0.61
N ALA A 162 -14.32 -3.54 1.27
CA ALA A 162 -14.14 -2.09 1.35
C ALA A 162 -12.76 -1.69 1.91
N THR A 163 -12.36 -2.28 3.04
CA THR A 163 -11.06 -2.01 3.69
C THR A 163 -9.90 -2.38 2.77
N SER A 164 -9.95 -3.57 2.16
CA SER A 164 -8.88 -4.04 1.27
C SER A 164 -8.72 -3.15 0.02
N SER A 165 -9.84 -2.71 -0.59
CA SER A 165 -9.82 -1.80 -1.74
C SER A 165 -9.26 -0.43 -1.38
N THR A 166 -9.64 0.12 -0.22
CA THR A 166 -9.07 1.38 0.28
C THR A 166 -7.57 1.28 0.49
N CYS A 167 -7.07 0.19 1.09
CA CYS A 167 -5.63 -0.07 1.22
C CYS A 167 -4.91 -0.13 -0.13
N VAL A 168 -5.50 -0.81 -1.13
CA VAL A 168 -4.92 -0.91 -2.49
C VAL A 168 -4.87 0.47 -3.15
N ILE A 169 -5.93 1.28 -3.05
CA ILE A 169 -5.94 2.64 -3.60
C ILE A 169 -4.82 3.48 -2.97
N PHE A 170 -4.68 3.46 -1.64
CA PHE A 170 -3.66 4.26 -0.95
C PHE A 170 -2.22 3.81 -1.27
N THR A 171 -1.97 2.51 -1.27
CA THR A 171 -0.64 1.96 -1.59
C THR A 171 -0.25 2.20 -3.04
N SER A 172 -1.21 2.05 -3.97
CA SER A 172 -0.98 2.30 -5.40
C SER A 172 -0.77 3.79 -5.66
N ALA A 173 -1.60 4.67 -5.09
CA ALA A 173 -1.44 6.12 -5.22
C ALA A 173 -0.08 6.60 -4.68
N SER A 174 0.35 6.11 -3.52
CA SER A 174 1.67 6.43 -2.95
C SER A 174 2.80 6.07 -3.91
N THR A 175 2.75 4.86 -4.47
CA THR A 175 3.78 4.33 -5.36
C THR A 175 3.79 5.06 -6.70
N SER A 176 2.62 5.28 -7.30
CA SER A 176 2.47 6.03 -8.55
C SER A 176 2.99 7.47 -8.41
N LEU A 177 2.65 8.17 -7.32
CA LEU A 177 3.15 9.52 -7.07
C LEU A 177 4.66 9.55 -6.86
N GLN A 178 5.22 8.59 -6.12
CA GLN A 178 6.68 8.50 -5.96
C GLN A 178 7.36 8.32 -7.32
N TYR A 179 6.91 7.39 -8.15
CA TYR A 179 7.50 7.19 -9.47
C TYR A 179 7.33 8.40 -10.40
N LEU A 180 6.19 9.10 -10.31
CA LEU A 180 5.94 10.32 -11.07
C LEU A 180 6.94 11.43 -10.68
N PHE A 181 7.16 11.64 -9.38
CA PHE A 181 8.09 12.67 -8.87
C PHE A 181 9.58 12.31 -8.99
N THR A 182 9.87 11.08 -9.40
CA THR A 182 11.20 10.54 -9.64
C THR A 182 11.56 10.62 -11.13
N ASP A 183 10.65 11.06 -12.01
CA ASP A 183 10.80 11.12 -13.47
C ASP A 183 11.29 9.81 -14.12
N ARG A 184 11.03 8.68 -13.45
CA ARG A 184 11.33 7.34 -13.97
C ARG A 184 10.21 6.79 -14.86
N ILE A 185 9.16 7.58 -15.11
CA ILE A 185 8.00 7.17 -15.88
C ILE A 185 8.00 7.87 -17.24
N ILE A 186 7.89 7.07 -18.30
CA ILE A 186 7.45 7.54 -19.61
C ILE A 186 5.92 7.71 -19.54
N VAL A 187 5.45 8.95 -19.39
CA VAL A 187 4.03 9.26 -19.14
C VAL A 187 3.10 8.66 -20.20
N SER A 188 3.52 8.67 -21.47
CA SER A 188 2.75 8.07 -22.57
C SER A 188 2.56 6.56 -22.39
N LEU A 189 3.61 5.84 -22.00
CA LEU A 189 3.55 4.40 -21.75
C LEU A 189 2.66 4.11 -20.54
N THR A 190 2.80 4.85 -19.45
CA THR A 190 1.94 4.66 -18.27
C THR A 190 0.47 4.93 -18.56
N LEU A 191 0.13 5.91 -19.39
CA LEU A 191 -1.27 6.15 -19.79
C LEU A 191 -1.82 5.00 -20.65
N VAL A 192 -1.05 4.48 -21.60
CA VAL A 192 -1.47 3.34 -22.43
C VAL A 192 -1.65 2.08 -21.57
N TYR A 193 -0.67 1.69 -20.76
CA TYR A 193 -0.79 0.53 -19.88
C TYR A 193 -1.87 0.71 -18.81
N GLY A 194 -2.02 1.93 -18.28
CA GLY A 194 -3.04 2.27 -17.30
C GLY A 194 -4.45 2.15 -17.87
N SER A 195 -4.70 2.70 -19.06
CA SER A 195 -6.01 2.59 -19.73
C SER A 195 -6.38 1.15 -20.08
N ILE A 196 -5.44 0.35 -20.60
CA ILE A 196 -5.67 -1.08 -20.86
C ILE A 196 -6.00 -1.82 -19.56
N SER A 197 -5.28 -1.52 -18.49
CA SER A 197 -5.47 -2.15 -17.18
C SER A 197 -6.81 -1.76 -16.54
N LEU A 198 -7.23 -0.51 -16.69
CA LEU A 198 -8.56 -0.04 -16.25
C LEU A 198 -9.67 -0.75 -17.02
N PHE A 199 -9.54 -0.85 -18.34
CA PHE A 199 -10.51 -1.55 -19.18
C PHE A 199 -10.58 -3.05 -18.83
N ALA A 200 -9.43 -3.71 -18.70
CA ALA A 200 -9.34 -5.12 -18.31
C ALA A 200 -9.95 -5.36 -16.92
N SER A 201 -9.69 -4.49 -15.95
CA SER A 201 -10.28 -4.58 -14.61
C SER A 201 -11.79 -4.40 -14.65
N TYR A 202 -12.29 -3.43 -15.41
CA TYR A 202 -13.74 -3.20 -15.55
C TYR A 202 -14.45 -4.40 -16.19
N VAL A 203 -13.91 -4.93 -17.29
CA VAL A 203 -14.46 -6.11 -17.97
C VAL A 203 -14.36 -7.35 -17.07
N GLY A 204 -13.24 -7.56 -16.40
CA GLY A 204 -13.04 -8.69 -15.48
C GLY A 204 -14.02 -8.67 -14.30
N THR A 205 -14.17 -7.53 -13.63
CA THR A 205 -15.12 -7.40 -12.51
C THR A 205 -16.57 -7.54 -12.98
N SER A 206 -16.92 -6.93 -14.12
CA SER A 206 -18.26 -7.07 -14.69
C SER A 206 -18.57 -8.51 -15.10
N PHE A 207 -17.59 -9.23 -15.65
CA PHE A 207 -17.73 -10.64 -16.02
C PHE A 207 -17.93 -11.54 -14.80
N VAL A 208 -17.20 -11.30 -13.71
CA VAL A 208 -17.38 -12.03 -12.44
C VAL A 208 -18.78 -11.81 -11.89
N HIS A 209 -19.27 -10.57 -11.85
CA HIS A 209 -20.63 -10.27 -11.40
C HIS A 209 -21.69 -10.90 -12.32
N PHE A 210 -21.50 -10.82 -13.64
CA PHE A 210 -22.40 -11.46 -14.59
C PHE A 210 -22.49 -12.99 -14.39
N LEU A 211 -21.35 -13.65 -14.11
CA LEU A 211 -21.33 -15.08 -13.79
C LEU A 211 -22.00 -15.39 -12.45
N GLU A 212 -21.77 -14.56 -11.43
CA GLU A 212 -22.47 -14.67 -10.15
C GLU A 212 -23.99 -14.57 -10.35
N GLU A 213 -24.43 -13.65 -11.19
CA GLU A 213 -25.85 -13.44 -11.48
C GLU A 213 -26.49 -14.58 -12.28
N ARG A 214 -25.73 -15.18 -13.21
CA ARG A 214 -26.24 -16.24 -14.07
C ARG A 214 -26.23 -17.62 -13.37
N PHE A 215 -25.29 -17.86 -12.46
CA PHE A 215 -25.03 -19.19 -11.87
C PHE A 215 -25.32 -19.30 -10.36
N TRP A 216 -26.30 -18.52 -9.86
CA TRP A 216 -26.72 -18.44 -8.44
C TRP A 216 -26.94 -19.79 -7.70
N GLY A 217 -27.02 -20.92 -8.39
CA GLY A 217 -27.20 -22.26 -7.84
C GLY A 217 -25.95 -22.98 -7.30
N LYS A 218 -24.72 -22.53 -7.59
CA LYS A 218 -23.49 -23.18 -7.06
C LYS A 218 -22.43 -22.15 -6.64
N LYS A 219 -22.57 -21.61 -5.42
CA LYS A 219 -21.60 -20.69 -4.77
C LYS A 219 -20.13 -21.16 -4.84
N SER A 220 -19.90 -22.47 -5.06
CA SER A 220 -18.58 -23.08 -5.23
C SER A 220 -17.86 -22.73 -6.54
N TYR A 221 -18.54 -22.37 -7.63
CA TYR A 221 -17.87 -22.13 -8.91
C TYR A 221 -17.21 -20.75 -8.99
N VAL A 222 -17.87 -19.70 -8.47
CA VAL A 222 -17.32 -18.34 -8.47
C VAL A 222 -16.06 -18.25 -7.61
N SER A 223 -16.09 -18.83 -6.40
CA SER A 223 -14.91 -18.89 -5.53
C SER A 223 -13.77 -19.71 -6.13
N ALA A 224 -14.08 -20.81 -6.83
CA ALA A 224 -13.07 -21.62 -7.53
C ALA A 224 -12.40 -20.85 -8.67
N ILE A 225 -13.14 -20.10 -9.49
CA ILE A 225 -12.58 -19.29 -10.58
C ILE A 225 -11.66 -18.19 -10.02
N VAL A 226 -12.09 -17.50 -8.95
CA VAL A 226 -11.25 -16.49 -8.28
C VAL A 226 -9.99 -17.14 -7.70
N LEU A 227 -10.10 -18.30 -7.07
CA LEU A 227 -8.95 -19.03 -6.52
C LEU A 227 -7.97 -19.45 -7.61
N VAL A 228 -8.46 -19.93 -8.75
CA VAL A 228 -7.63 -20.27 -9.92
C VAL A 228 -6.94 -19.03 -10.48
N GLY A 229 -7.65 -17.91 -10.60
CA GLY A 229 -7.06 -16.64 -11.05
C GLY A 229 -5.95 -16.14 -10.12
N VAL A 230 -6.16 -16.22 -8.80
CA VAL A 230 -5.13 -15.89 -7.79
C VAL A 230 -3.96 -16.86 -7.86
N PHE A 231 -4.23 -18.16 -8.04
CA PHE A 231 -3.19 -19.18 -8.17
C PHE A 231 -2.30 -18.94 -9.40
N ILE A 232 -2.91 -18.72 -10.57
CA ILE A 232 -2.19 -18.40 -11.81
C ILE A 232 -1.36 -17.12 -11.63
N SER A 233 -1.94 -16.06 -11.05
CA SER A 233 -1.24 -14.80 -10.80
C SER A 233 -0.04 -14.98 -9.86
N THR A 234 -0.19 -15.82 -8.83
CA THR A 234 0.87 -16.13 -7.87
C THR A 234 1.99 -16.94 -8.54
N VAL A 235 1.64 -17.95 -9.34
CA VAL A 235 2.60 -18.77 -10.09
C VAL A 235 3.38 -17.90 -11.09
N LEU A 236 2.71 -17.05 -11.86
CA LEU A 236 3.36 -16.10 -12.79
C LEU A 236 4.35 -15.18 -12.06
N SER A 237 3.98 -14.71 -10.87
CA SER A 237 4.84 -13.85 -10.05
C SER A 237 6.07 -14.60 -9.53
N ILE A 238 5.90 -15.86 -9.09
CA ILE A 238 7.00 -16.72 -8.64
C ILE A 238 7.94 -17.04 -9.80
N VAL A 239 7.40 -17.38 -10.97
CA VAL A 239 8.21 -17.65 -12.18
C VAL A 239 9.00 -16.41 -12.58
N LYS A 240 8.40 -15.22 -12.54
CA LYS A 240 9.11 -13.96 -12.80
C LYS A 240 10.24 -13.72 -11.79
N LEU A 241 9.98 -13.96 -10.49
CA LEU A 241 10.98 -13.85 -9.44
C LEU A 241 12.14 -14.84 -9.64
N ALA A 242 11.84 -16.11 -9.97
CA ALA A 242 12.83 -17.13 -10.24
C ALA A 242 13.68 -16.80 -11.49
N CYS A 243 13.05 -16.31 -12.56
CA CYS A 243 13.74 -15.90 -13.77
C CYS A 243 14.68 -14.71 -13.52
N MET A 244 14.25 -13.71 -12.74
CA MET A 244 15.13 -12.59 -12.35
C MET A 244 16.29 -13.05 -11.46
N ALA A 245 16.06 -14.00 -10.55
CA ALA A 245 17.11 -14.57 -9.71
C ALA A 245 18.12 -15.41 -10.51
N SER A 246 17.70 -16.04 -11.61
CA SER A 246 18.59 -16.79 -12.52
C SER A 246 19.36 -15.91 -13.51
N ALA A 247 18.96 -14.65 -13.67
CA ALA A 247 19.59 -13.69 -14.59
C ALA A 247 20.73 -12.88 -13.92
N HIS A 248 20.96 -13.07 -12.62
CA HIS A 248 22.06 -12.52 -11.84
C HIS A 248 23.08 -13.60 -11.49
#